data_AF-A0A819U1B2-F1
#
_entry.id   AF-A0A819U1B2-F1
#
_cell.length_a   1.000
_cell.length_b   1.000
_cell.length_c   1.000
_cell.angle_alpha   90.00
_cell.angle_beta   90.00
_cell.angle_gamma   90.00
#
_symmetry.space_group_name_H-M   'P 1'
#
loop_
_entity.id
_entity.type
_entity.pdbx_description
1 polymer ?
#
loop_
_entity_poly.entity_id
_entity_poly.type
_entity_poly.pdbx_seq_one_letter_code
_entity_poly.pdbx_strand_id
1 'polypeptide(L)' 'MDKLCIRLYVKTRWLLGLNATQIHNELTAAYGQGVVSY' A
#
# COMPACT_ATOMS: atom_id res chain seq x y z
N MET A 1 6.50 -10.23 -1.42
CA MET A 1 5.31 -10.13 -0.55
C MET A 1 4.14 -10.79 -1.26
N ASP A 2 3.41 -11.69 -0.59
CA ASP A 2 2.16 -12.24 -1.15
C ASP A 2 1.15 -11.12 -1.43
N LYS A 3 0.49 -11.18 -2.60
CA LYS A 3 -0.52 -10.19 -3.02
C LYS A 3 -1.64 -10.01 -1.98
N LEU A 4 -1.94 -11.06 -1.21
CA LEU A 4 -2.90 -11.03 -0.09
C LEU A 4 -2.49 -10.06 1.02
N CYS A 5 -1.20 -9.97 1.34
CA CYS A 5 -0.67 -9.15 2.42
C CYS A 5 -0.77 -7.65 2.07
N ILE A 6 -0.41 -7.28 0.84
CA ILE A 6 -0.54 -5.89 0.34
C ILE A 6 -2.01 -5.46 0.29
N ARG A 7 -2.90 -6.35 -0.17
CA ARG A 7 -4.33 -6.04 -0.25
C ARG A 7 -4.93 -5.84 1.15
N LEU A 8 -4.50 -6.61 2.15
CA LEU A 8 -4.91 -6.42 3.53
C LEU A 8 -4.40 -5.09 4.10
N TYR A 9 -3.12 -4.77 3.84
CA TYR A 9 -2.49 -3.50 4.24
C TYR A 9 -3.25 -2.28 3.70
N VAL A 10 -3.52 -2.25 2.39
CA VAL A 10 -4.27 -1.17 1.74
C VAL A 10 -5.65 -1.03 2.37
N LYS A 11 -6.36 -2.15 2.61
CA LYS A 11 -7.68 -2.14 3.25
C LYS A 11 -7.62 -1.56 4.68
N THR A 12 -6.64 -1.95 5.49
CA THR A 12 -6.47 -1.41 6.84
C THR A 12 -6.17 0.09 6.84
N ARG A 13 -5.32 0.56 5.93
CA ARG A 13 -5.00 2.00 5.83
C ARG A 13 -6.19 2.82 5.33
N TRP A 14 -6.98 2.25 4.43
CA TRP A 14 -8.20 2.91 3.96
C TRP A 14 -9.24 3.05 5.07
N LEU A 15 -9.40 2.02 5.92
CA LEU A 15 -10.28 2.09 7.11
C LEU A 15 -9.81 3.11 8.15
N LEU A 16 -8.51 3.40 8.20
CA LEU A 16 -7.93 4.44 9.03
C LEU A 16 -8.09 5.84 8.43
N GLY A 17 -8.77 5.97 7.28
CA GLY A 17 -9.03 7.25 6.61
C GLY A 17 -7.86 7.78 5.78
N LEU A 18 -6.86 6.95 5.47
CA LEU A 18 -5.77 7.38 4.58
C LEU A 18 -6.25 7.40 3.12
N ASN A 19 -5.79 8.42 2.41
CA ASN A 19 -6.04 8.56 0.98
C ASN A 19 -5.12 7.63 0.16
N ALA A 20 -5.57 7.24 -1.03
CA ALA A 20 -4.84 6.34 -1.91
C ALA A 20 -3.39 6.79 -2.18
N THR A 21 -3.15 8.11 -2.31
CA THR A 21 -1.80 8.68 -2.50
C THR A 21 -0.89 8.48 -1.29
N GLN A 22 -1.43 8.60 -0.07
CA GLN A 22 -0.64 8.37 1.15
C GLN A 22 -0.27 6.89 1.28
N ILE A 23 -1.23 6.00 1.02
CA ILE A 23 -1.02 4.55 1.04
C ILE A 23 0.00 4.15 -0.02
N HIS A 24 -0.09 4.74 -1.22
CA HIS A 24 0.88 4.54 -2.31
C HIS A 24 2.27 4.98 -1.89
N ASN A 25 2.42 6.17 -1.32
CA ASN A 25 3.72 6.67 -0.87
C ASN A 25 4.33 5.80 0.24
N GLU A 26 3.53 5.35 1.21
CA GLU A 26 3.99 4.43 2.25
C GLU A 26 4.47 3.09 1.66
N LEU A 27 3.71 2.52 0.72
CA LEU A 27 4.08 1.28 0.06
C LEU A 27 5.35 1.44 -0.77
N THR A 28 5.46 2.54 -1.52
CA THR A 28 6.65 2.85 -2.32
C THR A 28 7.88 3.08 -1.45
N ALA A 29 7.74 3.73 -0.29
CA ALA A 29 8.82 3.94 0.65
C ALA A 29 9.26 2.64 1.36
N ALA A 30 8.32 1.77 1.72
CA ALA A 30 8.60 0.54 2.46
C ALA A 30 9.13 -0.59 1.57
N TYR A 31 8.68 -0.68 0.31
CA TYR A 31 8.94 -1.83 -0.55
C TYR A 31 9.63 -1.47 -1.88
N GLY A 32 9.87 -0.18 -2.13
CA GLY A 32 10.43 0.30 -3.39
C GLY A 32 9.40 0.39 -4.51
N GLN A 33 9.71 1.22 -5.51
CA GLN A 33 8.81 1.59 -6.60
C GLN A 33 8.31 0.38 -7.43
N GLY A 34 9.09 -0.71 -7.48
CA GLY A 34 8.76 -1.93 -8.23
C GLY A 34 7.60 -2.76 -7.66
N VAL A 35 7.15 -2.50 -6.43
CA VAL A 35 6.02 -3.22 -5.81
C VAL A 35 4.68 -2.53 -6.07
N VAL A 36 4.71 -1.22 -6.37
CA VAL A 36 3.51 -0.39 -6.54
C VAL A 36 3.29 0.00 -8.01
N SER A 37 4.21 -0.34 -8.92
CA SER A 37 3.97 -0.28 -10.36
C SER A 37 3.03 -1.40 -10.81
N TYR A 38 1.72 -1.08 -10.81
CA TYR A 38 0.69 -1.72 -11.63
C TYR A 38 -0.43 -0.73 -11.93
#